data_AF-A0A7N0TEQ3-F1
#
_entry.id   AF-A0A7N0TEQ3-F1
#
_cell.length_a   1.000
_cell.length_b   1.000
_cell.length_c   1.000
_cell.angle_alpha   90.00
_cell.angle_beta   90.00
_cell.angle_gamma   90.00
#
_symmetry.space_group_name_H-M   'P 1'
#
loop_
_entity.id
_entity.type
_entity.pdbx_description
1 polymer ?
#
loop_
_entity_poly.entity_id
_entity_poly.type
_entity_poly.pdbx_seq_one_letter_code
_entity_poly.pdbx_strand_id
1 'polypeptide(L)'
;MLYVGKSNPREKVRRNNQIIEREKLAHVLPSLTLIWFFWVRIESMWHSKSKLQHQNGHTPENDPILQEIMTMLSFDGSDQGWAVICGGAAPHEMAKGKGETMWNSFERFDAWKERVPPLGFVKALDEDIHEHQTPHHCNRLILPGANGTIPERVVCAECGRSMEKYIMYRCCTD
;
A
#
# COMPACT_ATOMS: atom_id res chain seq x y z
N MET A 1 -0.74 6.95 -15.13
CA MET A 1 -0.22 6.34 -13.88
C MET A 1 0.36 7.44 -13.00
N LEU A 2 0.18 7.36 -11.68
CA LEU A 2 0.73 8.29 -10.69
C LEU A 2 1.65 7.53 -9.72
N TYR A 3 2.87 8.02 -9.53
CA TYR A 3 3.80 7.53 -8.51
C TYR A 3 3.67 8.37 -7.24
N VAL A 4 3.31 7.71 -6.14
CA VAL A 4 3.00 8.36 -4.85
C VAL A 4 4.14 8.26 -3.81
N GLY A 5 5.24 7.58 -4.12
CA GLY A 5 6.39 7.46 -3.21
C GLY A 5 6.15 6.53 -2.02
N LYS A 6 6.83 6.81 -0.90
CA LYS A 6 6.75 6.08 0.39
C LYS A 6 6.56 7.05 1.56
N SER A 7 6.04 6.55 2.69
CA SER A 7 5.76 7.32 3.92
C SER A 7 6.99 7.98 4.54
N ASN A 8 8.17 7.37 4.37
CA ASN A 8 9.46 7.94 4.73
C ASN A 8 10.19 8.41 3.45
N PRO A 9 9.82 9.58 2.89
CA PRO A 9 10.43 10.09 1.66
C PRO A 9 11.88 10.47 1.91
N ARG A 10 12.80 9.59 1.50
CA ARG A 10 14.25 9.83 1.52
C ARG A 10 14.75 10.21 0.13
N GLU A 11 16.06 10.39 0.01
CA GLU A 11 16.76 10.67 -1.25
C GLU A 11 16.35 9.74 -2.41
N LYS A 12 16.03 8.47 -2.08
CA LYS A 12 15.54 7.49 -3.05
C LYS A 12 14.24 7.93 -3.76
N VAL A 13 13.28 8.47 -3.01
CA VAL A 13 12.01 8.95 -3.58
C VAL A 13 12.24 10.17 -4.47
N ARG A 14 13.11 11.09 -4.03
CA ARG A 14 13.50 12.26 -4.83
C ARG A 14 14.15 11.87 -6.16
N ARG A 15 15.10 10.93 -6.12
CA ARG A 15 15.77 10.40 -7.32
C ARG A 15 14.77 9.72 -8.25
N ASN A 16 13.84 8.93 -7.72
CA ASN A 16 12.80 8.27 -8.52
C ASN A 16 11.92 9.31 -9.23
N ASN A 17 11.45 10.35 -8.53
CA ASN A 17 10.64 11.40 -9.14
C ASN A 17 11.37 12.07 -10.31
N GLN A 18 12.64 12.43 -10.12
CA GLN A 18 13.44 13.06 -11.17
C GLN A 18 13.61 12.18 -12.42
N ILE A 19 13.79 10.86 -12.24
CA ILE A 19 13.90 9.91 -13.35
C ILE A 19 12.56 9.81 -14.08
N ILE A 20 11.46 9.61 -13.33
CA ILE A 20 10.11 9.48 -13.89
C ILE A 20 9.72 10.72 -14.70
N GLU A 21 10.01 11.92 -14.19
CA GLU A 21 9.74 13.19 -14.88
C GLU A 21 10.61 13.36 -16.13
N ARG A 22 11.92 13.08 -16.02
CA ARG A 22 12.87 13.22 -17.13
C ARG A 22 12.55 12.28 -18.28
N GLU A 23 12.23 11.03 -17.96
CA GLU A 23 11.95 9.97 -18.92
C GLU A 23 10.47 9.90 -19.32
N LYS A 24 9.61 10.74 -18.73
CA LYS A 24 8.16 10.81 -18.98
C LYS A 24 7.45 9.46 -18.78
N LEU A 25 7.86 8.70 -17.78
CA LEU A 25 7.33 7.35 -17.51
C LEU A 25 5.94 7.38 -16.87
N ALA A 26 5.65 8.40 -16.06
CA ALA A 26 4.41 8.56 -15.31
C ALA A 26 4.28 9.99 -14.76
N HIS A 27 3.17 10.29 -14.09
CA HIS A 27 3.05 11.48 -13.24
C HIS A 27 3.61 11.20 -11.85
N VAL A 28 4.11 12.23 -11.18
CA VAL A 28 4.63 12.15 -9.81
C VAL A 28 3.96 13.20 -8.93
N LEU A 29 3.97 12.98 -7.61
CA LEU A 29 3.71 14.06 -6.66
C LEU A 29 4.92 15.02 -6.63
N PRO A 30 4.73 16.33 -6.88
CA PRO A 30 5.84 17.23 -7.19
C PRO A 30 6.72 17.61 -5.99
N SER A 31 6.28 17.36 -4.75
CA SER A 31 7.08 17.64 -3.56
C SER A 31 7.03 16.50 -2.54
N LEU A 32 8.13 16.33 -1.80
CA LEU A 32 8.20 15.35 -0.70
C LEU A 32 7.16 15.65 0.39
N THR A 33 6.77 16.92 0.55
CA THR A 33 5.71 17.34 1.46
C THR A 33 4.34 16.80 1.04
N LEU A 34 4.01 16.81 -0.25
CA LEU A 34 2.76 16.23 -0.75
C LEU A 34 2.73 14.71 -0.61
N ILE A 35 3.86 14.04 -0.83
CA ILE A 35 4.02 12.60 -0.58
C ILE A 35 3.79 12.31 0.90
N TRP A 36 4.42 13.07 1.79
CA TRP A 36 4.22 12.93 3.23
C TRP A 36 2.75 13.15 3.64
N PHE A 37 2.11 14.21 3.14
CA PHE A 37 0.70 14.46 3.40
C PHE A 37 -0.19 13.30 2.94
N PHE A 38 0.08 12.72 1.77
CA PHE A 38 -0.68 11.56 1.30
C PHE A 38 -0.68 10.42 2.34
N TRP A 39 0.50 10.04 2.84
CA TRP A 39 0.63 8.95 3.82
C TRP A 39 0.05 9.30 5.19
N VAL A 40 0.28 10.52 5.69
CA VAL A 40 -0.33 11.00 6.95
C VAL A 40 -1.85 10.99 6.88
N ARG A 41 -2.45 11.28 5.70
CA ARG A 41 -3.90 11.20 5.53
C ARG A 41 -4.41 9.77 5.61
N ILE A 42 -3.71 8.80 5.04
CA ILE A 42 -4.05 7.37 5.17
C ILE A 42 -3.97 6.93 6.64
N GLU A 43 -2.90 7.29 7.35
CA GLU A 43 -2.74 7.02 8.79
C GLU A 43 -3.84 7.68 9.63
N SER A 44 -4.19 8.93 9.33
CA SER A 44 -5.26 9.65 10.02
C SER A 44 -6.62 8.98 9.83
N MET A 45 -6.91 8.50 8.61
CA MET A 45 -8.13 7.73 8.33
C MET A 45 -8.17 6.41 9.10
N TRP A 46 -7.02 5.72 9.20
CA TRP A 46 -6.89 4.51 10.02
C TRP A 46 -7.22 4.80 11.49
N HIS A 47 -6.57 5.79 12.11
CA HIS A 47 -6.84 6.18 13.50
C HIS A 47 -8.32 6.52 13.74
N SER A 48 -8.93 7.29 12.82
CA SER A 48 -10.35 7.65 12.92
C SER A 48 -11.25 6.40 12.87
N LYS A 49 -10.99 5.49 11.94
CA LYS A 49 -11.82 4.29 11.75
C LYS A 49 -11.63 3.28 12.88
N SER A 50 -10.39 3.04 13.33
CA SER A 50 -10.11 2.19 14.49
C SER A 50 -10.75 2.71 15.78
N LYS A 51 -10.78 4.03 15.99
CA LYS A 51 -11.48 4.62 17.15
C LYS A 51 -12.99 4.35 17.11
N LEU A 52 -13.62 4.55 15.95
CA LEU A 52 -15.05 4.25 15.77
C LEU A 52 -15.35 2.76 15.94
N GLN A 53 -14.44 1.90 15.47
CA GLN A 53 -14.53 0.46 15.65
C GLN A 53 -14.61 0.08 17.13
N HIS A 54 -13.69 0.58 17.96
CA HIS A 54 -13.70 0.34 19.41
C HIS A 54 -14.95 0.86 20.11
N GLN A 55 -15.56 1.94 19.60
CA GLN A 55 -16.76 2.54 20.18
C GLN A 55 -18.04 1.80 19.79
N ASN A 56 -18.12 1.27 18.57
CA ASN A 56 -19.33 0.68 18.00
C ASN A 56 -19.30 -0.85 17.95
N GLY A 57 -18.27 -1.50 18.50
CA GLY A 57 -18.12 -2.97 18.50
C GLY A 57 -18.03 -3.61 17.12
N HIS A 58 -17.71 -2.83 16.08
CA HIS A 58 -17.54 -3.36 14.73
C HIS A 58 -16.21 -4.14 14.66
N THR A 59 -16.14 -5.16 13.81
CA THR A 59 -14.89 -5.87 13.55
C THR A 59 -14.30 -5.39 12.22
N PRO A 60 -12.98 -5.51 11.98
CA PRO A 60 -12.37 -5.03 10.75
C PRO A 60 -13.00 -5.68 9.51
N GLU A 61 -13.50 -6.90 9.64
CA GLU A 61 -14.15 -7.66 8.56
C GLU A 61 -15.46 -7.03 8.08
N ASN A 62 -16.10 -6.22 8.93
CA ASN A 62 -17.37 -5.54 8.61
C ASN A 62 -17.18 -4.12 8.07
N ASP A 63 -15.94 -3.64 7.91
CA ASP A 63 -15.62 -2.29 7.44
C ASP A 63 -14.71 -2.33 6.21
N PRO A 64 -15.28 -2.37 4.99
CA PRO A 64 -14.49 -2.49 3.76
C PRO A 64 -13.53 -1.31 3.57
N ILE A 65 -13.88 -0.11 4.07
CA ILE A 65 -13.00 1.05 3.99
C ILE A 65 -11.77 0.87 4.89
N LEU A 66 -11.95 0.34 6.09
CA LEU A 66 -10.84 0.04 6.99
C LEU A 66 -9.90 -1.01 6.40
N GLN A 67 -10.45 -2.03 5.73
CA GLN A 67 -9.65 -3.03 5.01
C GLN A 67 -8.79 -2.42 3.90
N GLU A 68 -9.35 -1.48 3.13
CA GLU A 68 -8.59 -0.78 2.09
C GLU A 68 -7.49 0.12 2.66
N ILE A 69 -7.78 0.83 3.77
CA ILE A 69 -6.78 1.62 4.47
C ILE A 69 -5.64 0.73 4.98
N MET A 70 -5.95 -0.41 5.60
CA MET A 70 -4.95 -1.37 6.07
C MET A 70 -4.14 -1.95 4.91
N THR A 71 -4.77 -2.21 3.77
CA THR A 71 -4.08 -2.69 2.56
C THR A 71 -3.05 -1.64 2.10
N MET A 72 -3.43 -0.37 1.99
CA MET A 72 -2.52 0.71 1.61
C MET A 72 -1.35 0.88 2.58
N LEU A 73 -1.59 0.78 3.89
CA LEU A 73 -0.52 0.82 4.90
C LEU A 73 0.42 -0.39 4.81
N SER A 74 -0.10 -1.57 4.47
CA SER A 74 0.73 -2.76 4.26
C SER A 74 1.64 -2.64 3.03
N PHE A 75 1.16 -1.94 1.99
CA PHE A 75 1.93 -1.68 0.78
C PHE A 75 3.13 -0.76 1.00
N ASP A 76 2.99 0.25 1.85
CA ASP A 76 4.11 1.14 2.22
C ASP A 76 5.23 0.39 2.97
N GLY A 77 4.82 -0.51 3.88
CA GLY A 77 5.72 -1.37 4.65
C GLY A 77 6.39 -2.49 3.84
N SER A 78 5.97 -2.72 2.60
CA SER A 78 6.58 -3.69 1.69
C SER A 78 7.76 -3.10 0.92
N ASP A 79 8.84 -3.88 0.79
CA ASP A 79 9.99 -3.51 -0.07
C ASP A 79 9.79 -3.91 -1.53
N GLN A 80 8.88 -4.84 -1.78
CA GLN A 80 8.38 -5.18 -3.11
C GLN A 80 7.30 -4.15 -3.41
N GLY A 81 7.47 -3.34 -4.47
CA GLY A 81 6.56 -2.24 -4.82
C GLY A 81 5.08 -2.66 -4.92
N TRP A 82 4.20 -1.76 -5.31
CA TRP A 82 2.76 -2.08 -5.36
C TRP A 82 2.07 -1.20 -6.41
N ALA A 83 0.88 -1.61 -6.81
CA ALA A 83 0.04 -0.84 -7.70
C ALA A 83 -1.43 -1.01 -7.33
N VAL A 84 -2.19 0.06 -7.57
CA VAL A 84 -3.65 0.11 -7.46
C VAL A 84 -4.18 0.74 -8.73
N ILE A 85 -5.17 0.10 -9.35
CA ILE A 85 -5.88 0.58 -10.52
C ILE A 85 -7.36 0.65 -10.17
N CYS A 86 -7.97 1.82 -10.33
CA CYS A 86 -9.38 2.04 -10.04
C CYS A 86 -10.16 2.38 -11.31
N GLY A 87 -11.36 1.82 -11.45
CA GLY A 87 -12.27 2.05 -12.59
C GLY A 87 -13.03 3.38 -12.55
N GLY A 88 -12.94 4.13 -11.44
CA GLY A 88 -13.57 5.44 -11.28
C GLY A 88 -14.55 5.47 -10.11
N ALA A 89 -15.70 6.11 -10.30
CA ALA A 89 -16.69 6.35 -9.24
C ALA A 89 -17.58 5.13 -8.92
N ALA A 90 -17.51 4.06 -9.71
CA ALA A 90 -18.25 2.84 -9.44
C ALA A 90 -17.65 2.13 -8.19
N PRO A 91 -18.46 1.82 -7.17
CA PRO A 91 -17.97 1.09 -6.02
C PRO A 91 -17.50 -0.31 -6.46
N HIS A 92 -16.39 -0.77 -5.88
CA HIS A 92 -15.80 -2.11 -6.11
C HIS A 92 -15.08 -2.33 -7.44
N GLU A 93 -14.81 -1.30 -8.25
CA GLU A 93 -13.89 -1.43 -9.39
C GLU A 93 -12.47 -1.03 -9.01
N MET A 94 -11.75 -1.93 -8.33
CA MET A 94 -10.35 -1.72 -7.98
C MET A 94 -9.57 -3.02 -8.07
N ALA A 95 -8.47 -3.00 -8.83
CA ALA A 95 -7.47 -4.04 -8.84
C ALA A 95 -6.24 -3.56 -8.07
N LYS A 96 -5.76 -4.37 -7.13
CA LYS A 96 -4.62 -4.01 -6.27
C LYS A 96 -3.70 -5.20 -6.07
N GLY A 97 -2.41 -4.94 -5.94
CA GLY A 97 -1.44 -6.01 -5.72
C GLY A 97 -0.03 -5.51 -5.47
N LYS A 98 0.81 -6.43 -5.00
CA LYS A 98 2.26 -6.23 -4.98
C LYS A 98 2.80 -6.11 -6.39
N GLY A 99 3.97 -5.49 -6.52
CA GLY A 99 4.59 -5.12 -7.77
C GLY A 99 4.86 -6.33 -8.65
N GLU A 100 5.34 -7.42 -8.06
CA GLU A 100 5.56 -8.68 -8.77
C GLU A 100 4.23 -9.31 -9.24
N THR A 101 3.22 -9.38 -8.37
CA THR A 101 1.90 -9.90 -8.73
C THR A 101 1.26 -9.10 -9.87
N MET A 102 1.31 -7.76 -9.78
CA MET A 102 0.78 -6.86 -10.79
C MET A 102 1.57 -6.98 -12.10
N TRP A 103 2.90 -7.03 -12.02
CA TRP A 103 3.78 -7.20 -13.17
C TRP A 103 3.47 -8.51 -13.91
N ASN A 104 3.42 -9.62 -13.18
CA ASN A 104 3.13 -10.93 -13.75
C ASN A 104 1.75 -10.98 -14.40
N SER A 105 0.75 -10.28 -13.83
CA SER A 105 -0.58 -10.16 -14.43
C SER A 105 -0.54 -9.39 -15.77
N PHE A 106 0.24 -8.31 -15.85
CA PHE A 106 0.44 -7.60 -17.11
C PHE A 106 1.19 -8.41 -18.16
N GLU A 107 2.20 -9.19 -17.77
CA GLU A 107 2.87 -10.12 -18.71
C GLU A 107 1.90 -11.17 -19.27
N ARG A 108 0.92 -11.59 -18.47
CA ARG A 108 -0.14 -12.52 -18.88
C ARG A 108 -1.33 -11.84 -19.55
N PHE A 109 -1.26 -10.57 -19.94
CA PHE A 109 -2.40 -9.85 -20.52
C PHE A 109 -3.06 -10.62 -21.68
N ASP A 110 -2.26 -11.24 -22.56
CA ASP A 110 -2.79 -12.05 -23.66
C ASP A 110 -3.65 -13.25 -23.23
N ALA A 111 -3.45 -13.78 -22.02
CA ALA A 111 -4.19 -14.90 -21.48
C ALA A 111 -5.57 -14.51 -20.94
N TRP A 112 -5.75 -13.27 -20.48
CA TRP A 112 -7.01 -12.80 -19.89
C TRP A 112 -7.67 -11.65 -20.65
N LYS A 113 -7.06 -11.11 -21.72
CA LYS A 113 -7.61 -10.00 -22.53
C LYS A 113 -9.01 -10.26 -23.07
N GLU A 114 -9.37 -11.51 -23.36
CA GLU A 114 -10.71 -11.88 -23.86
C GLU A 114 -11.80 -11.68 -22.80
N ARG A 115 -11.43 -11.55 -21.52
CA ARG A 115 -12.35 -11.22 -20.42
C ARG A 115 -12.63 -9.72 -20.33
N VAL A 116 -11.81 -8.87 -20.96
CA VAL A 116 -11.94 -7.40 -20.90
C VAL A 116 -13.23 -6.89 -21.55
N PRO A 117 -13.65 -7.32 -22.76
CA PRO A 117 -14.89 -6.82 -23.36
C PRO A 117 -16.15 -7.04 -22.51
N PRO A 118 -16.38 -8.22 -21.88
CA PRO A 118 -17.57 -8.43 -21.07
C PRO A 118 -17.47 -7.90 -19.62
N LEU A 119 -16.27 -7.85 -19.02
CA LEU A 119 -16.10 -7.50 -17.59
C LEU A 119 -15.57 -6.09 -17.34
N GLY A 120 -14.94 -5.48 -18.34
CA GLY A 120 -14.13 -4.29 -18.17
C GLY A 120 -12.71 -4.62 -17.70
N PHE A 121 -11.76 -3.72 -17.99
CA PHE A 121 -10.33 -3.93 -17.74
C PHE A 121 -10.01 -4.16 -16.26
N VAL A 122 -10.53 -3.30 -15.38
CA VAL A 122 -10.17 -3.33 -13.95
C VAL A 122 -10.65 -4.61 -13.28
N LYS A 123 -11.88 -5.06 -13.60
CA LYS A 123 -12.43 -6.30 -13.06
C LYS A 123 -11.71 -7.53 -13.61
N ALA A 124 -11.43 -7.56 -14.91
CA ALA A 124 -10.67 -8.66 -15.51
C ALA A 124 -9.25 -8.78 -14.94
N LEU A 125 -8.60 -7.65 -14.68
CA LEU A 125 -7.31 -7.60 -14.01
C LEU A 125 -7.39 -8.09 -12.56
N ASP A 126 -8.39 -7.64 -11.80
CA ASP A 126 -8.59 -8.08 -10.42
C ASP A 126 -8.83 -9.59 -10.33
N GLU A 127 -9.64 -10.15 -11.23
CA GLU A 127 -9.87 -11.60 -11.32
C GLU A 127 -8.59 -12.38 -11.66
N ASP A 128 -7.78 -11.94 -12.64
CA ASP A 128 -6.50 -12.60 -12.97
C ASP A 128 -5.51 -12.56 -11.79
N ILE A 129 -5.45 -11.43 -11.08
CA ILE A 129 -4.62 -11.32 -9.88
C ILE A 129 -5.05 -12.34 -8.83
N HIS A 130 -6.35 -12.45 -8.55
CA HIS A 130 -6.87 -13.39 -7.55
C HIS A 130 -6.67 -14.86 -7.94
N GLU A 131 -6.83 -15.21 -9.22
CA GLU A 131 -6.61 -16.58 -9.72
C GLU A 131 -5.16 -17.05 -9.54
N HIS A 132 -4.20 -16.13 -9.60
CA HIS A 132 -2.77 -16.42 -9.53
C HIS A 132 -2.13 -16.01 -8.20
N GLN A 133 -2.93 -15.71 -7.18
CA GLN A 133 -2.41 -15.49 -5.83
C GLN A 133 -1.80 -16.80 -5.32
N THR A 134 -0.50 -16.78 -5.07
CA THR A 134 0.20 -17.92 -4.49
C THR A 134 -0.24 -18.11 -3.04
N PRO A 135 -0.41 -19.37 -2.58
CA PRO A 135 -0.70 -19.64 -1.17
C PRO A 135 0.44 -19.17 -0.26
N HIS A 136 1.68 -19.19 -0.77
CA HIS A 136 2.83 -18.53 -0.16
C HIS A 136 2.70 -17.02 -0.29
N HIS A 137 2.46 -16.35 0.83
CA HIS A 137 2.46 -14.90 0.90
C HIS A 137 3.20 -14.48 2.15
N CYS A 138 3.98 -13.40 2.07
CA CYS A 138 4.60 -12.77 3.22
C CYS A 138 4.29 -11.27 3.22
N ASN A 139 3.31 -10.87 4.02
CA ASN A 139 2.83 -9.50 4.16
C ASN A 139 3.27 -8.91 5.51
N ARG A 140 3.59 -7.61 5.50
CA ARG A 140 3.93 -6.85 6.70
C ARG A 140 3.05 -5.61 6.73
N LEU A 141 2.35 -5.42 7.83
CA LEU A 141 1.66 -4.17 8.14
C LEU A 141 2.48 -3.47 9.22
N ILE A 142 3.00 -2.29 8.90
CA ILE A 142 3.77 -1.46 9.81
C ILE A 142 2.88 -0.30 10.23
N LEU A 143 2.59 -0.20 11.53
CA LEU A 143 1.80 0.88 12.10
C LEU A 143 2.69 1.75 12.98
N PRO A 144 2.44 3.07 13.07
CA PRO A 144 3.09 3.92 14.05
C PRO A 144 2.83 3.36 15.46
N GLY A 145 3.87 3.32 16.30
CA GLY A 145 3.79 2.66 17.60
C GLY A 145 2.75 3.31 18.52
N ALA A 146 1.83 2.50 19.07
CA ALA A 146 0.95 2.94 20.14
C ALA A 146 1.71 3.07 21.48
N ASN A 147 1.23 3.98 22.33
CA ASN A 147 1.76 4.23 23.67
C ASN A 147 1.74 2.94 24.49
N GLY A 148 2.87 2.59 25.10
CA GLY A 148 3.04 1.35 25.87
C GLY A 148 4.33 1.38 26.69
N THR A 149 4.65 0.28 27.36
CA THR A 149 5.75 0.11 28.35
C THR A 149 7.17 0.25 27.77
N ILE A 150 7.33 0.22 26.44
CA ILE A 150 8.62 0.39 25.78
C ILE A 150 8.89 1.89 25.60
N PRO A 151 10.06 2.41 26.05
CA PRO A 151 10.41 3.82 25.92
C PRO A 151 10.20 4.32 24.48
N GLU A 152 9.60 5.50 24.33
CA GLU A 152 9.42 6.16 23.02
C GLU A 152 10.75 6.45 22.33
N ARG A 153 11.85 6.48 23.09
CA ARG A 153 13.18 6.79 22.59
C ARG A 153 14.15 5.67 22.93
N VAL A 154 14.45 4.84 21.94
CA VAL A 154 15.57 3.90 21.95
C VAL A 154 16.67 4.48 21.06
N VAL A 155 17.93 4.41 21.49
CA VAL A 155 19.07 4.83 20.66
C VAL A 155 19.73 3.61 20.02
N CYS A 156 20.15 3.76 18.77
CA CYS A 156 20.89 2.73 18.05
C CYS A 156 22.23 2.47 18.76
N ALA A 157 22.50 1.22 19.14
CA ALA A 157 23.73 0.85 19.83
C ALA A 157 25.00 1.06 18.98
N GLU A 158 24.87 1.07 17.66
CA GLU A 158 26.01 1.21 16.73
C GLU A 158 26.32 2.67 16.38
N CYS A 159 25.30 3.52 16.23
CA CYS A 159 25.50 4.89 15.74
C CYS A 159 24.91 5.99 16.64
N GLY A 160 24.31 5.64 17.78
CA GLY A 160 23.76 6.57 18.77
C GLY A 160 22.51 7.35 18.33
N ARG A 161 22.05 7.19 17.08
CA ARG A 161 20.85 7.88 16.56
C ARG A 161 19.59 7.35 17.24
N SER A 162 18.62 8.23 17.48
CA SER A 162 17.28 7.83 17.94
C SER A 162 16.63 6.90 16.90
N MET A 163 16.09 5.78 17.36
CA MET A 163 15.34 4.82 16.56
C MET A 163 13.87 5.22 16.49
N GLU A 164 13.23 4.96 15.35
CA GLU A 164 11.79 5.10 15.17
C GLU A 164 11.08 3.87 15.75
N LYS A 165 9.90 4.06 16.36
CA LYS A 165 9.09 2.99 16.97
C LYS A 165 7.90 2.64 16.07
N TYR A 166 7.78 1.35 15.74
CA TYR A 166 6.68 0.82 14.95
C TYR A 166 6.12 -0.47 15.56
N ILE A 167 4.84 -0.75 15.33
CA ILE A 167 4.23 -2.07 15.54
C ILE A 167 4.18 -2.77 14.18
N MET A 168 4.75 -3.97 14.09
CA MET A 168 4.72 -4.78 12.87
C MET A 168 3.82 -5.99 13.06
N TYR A 169 2.79 -6.12 12.22
CA TYR A 169 2.05 -7.35 12.03
C TYR A 169 2.63 -8.06 10.80
N ARG A 170 2.92 -9.35 10.92
CA ARG A 170 3.49 -10.16 9.84
C ARG A 170 2.63 -11.39 9.60
N CYS A 171 2.22 -11.59 8.35
CA CYS A 171 1.51 -12.78 7.90
C CYS A 171 2.39 -13.46 6.85
N CYS A 172 3.06 -14.56 7.22
CA CYS A 172 3.88 -15.33 6.30
C CYS A 172 3.54 -16.81 6.39
N THR A 173 3.25 -17.42 5.25
CA THR A 173 3.10 -18.87 5.08
C THR A 173 4.36 -19.39 4.40
N ASP A 174 5.14 -20.18 5.14
CA ASP A 174 6.33 -20.86 4.62
C ASP A 174 5.93 -21.91 3.57
#